data_AF-A0A1I5JWS5-F1
#
_entry.id   AF-A0A1I5JWS5-F1
#
_cell.length_a   1.000
_cell.length_b   1.000
_cell.length_c   1.000
_cell.angle_alpha   90.00
_cell.angle_beta   90.00
_cell.angle_gamma   90.00
#
_symmetry.space_group_name_H-M   'P 1'
#
loop_
_entity.id
_entity.type
_entity.pdbx_description
1 polymer ?
#
loop_
_entity_poly.entity_id
_entity_poly.type
_entity_poly.pdbx_seq_one_letter_code
_entity_poly.pdbx_strand_id
1 'polypeptide(L)'
;MIQPRFALLAVTSIFLLSACAIKPAETVTVYKSKNAVQCETSGMSVHDSANTLSSYGVTVKSSQCGVLTEVMFASVCGAKTGDIVIHDIGAREEALAGELGYTSIDSLKTGEVASGFAVVDCK
;
A
#
# COMPACT_ATOMS: atom_id res chain seq x y z
N MET A 1 -36.94 67.91 21.00
CA MET A 1 -36.68 66.66 21.77
C MET A 1 -37.12 65.50 20.89
N ILE A 2 -36.23 65.02 20.04
CA ILE A 2 -35.51 63.72 20.13
C ILE A 2 -36.44 62.54 19.95
N GLN A 3 -36.37 61.91 18.77
CA GLN A 3 -36.29 60.46 18.58
C GLN A 3 -35.42 60.20 17.33
N PRO A 4 -34.25 59.53 17.44
CA PRO A 4 -33.57 58.98 16.30
C PRO A 4 -34.00 57.52 16.08
N ARG A 5 -34.18 57.23 14.79
CA ARG A 5 -34.29 55.93 14.13
C ARG A 5 -33.76 54.74 14.96
N PHE A 6 -34.64 53.77 15.20
CA PHE A 6 -34.28 52.39 15.55
C PHE A 6 -33.46 51.79 14.40
N ALA A 7 -32.14 51.97 14.44
CA ALA A 7 -31.20 51.21 13.64
C ALA A 7 -31.02 49.85 14.33
N LEU A 8 -31.76 48.86 13.85
CA LEU A 8 -31.64 47.46 14.23
C LEU A 8 -30.24 46.97 13.79
N LEU A 9 -29.27 46.98 14.71
CA LEU A 9 -27.93 46.45 14.51
C LEU A 9 -28.00 44.91 14.51
N ALA A 10 -28.18 44.33 13.33
CA ALA A 10 -27.97 42.90 13.11
C ALA A 10 -26.46 42.61 13.12
N VAL A 11 -25.93 42.22 14.29
CA VAL A 11 -24.56 41.71 14.41
C VAL A 11 -24.56 40.26 13.92
N THR A 12 -24.38 40.07 12.63
CA THR A 12 -24.15 38.75 12.03
C THR A 12 -22.69 38.35 12.26
N SER A 13 -22.44 37.59 13.34
CA SER A 13 -21.16 36.92 13.58
C SER A 13 -20.86 35.93 12.44
N ILE A 14 -19.97 36.33 11.53
CA ILE A 14 -19.40 35.45 10.51
C ILE A 14 -18.34 34.58 11.20
N PHE A 15 -18.73 33.36 11.58
CA PHE A 15 -17.78 32.32 11.98
C PHE A 15 -17.01 31.88 10.73
N LEU A 16 -15.78 32.38 10.58
CA LEU A 16 -14.81 31.89 9.59
C LEU A 16 -14.24 30.56 10.08
N LEU A 17 -14.96 29.44 9.87
CA LEU A 17 -14.35 28.12 10.01
C LEU A 17 -13.38 27.92 8.83
N SER A 18 -12.09 28.15 9.08
CA SER A 18 -11.02 27.68 8.21
C SER A 18 -11.01 26.14 8.26
N ALA A 19 -11.57 25.50 7.24
CA ALA A 19 -11.44 24.06 7.05
C ALA A 19 -10.03 23.76 6.53
N CYS A 20 -9.18 23.15 7.36
CA CYS A 20 -7.95 22.54 6.87
C CYS A 20 -8.32 21.35 5.98
N ALA A 21 -7.98 21.43 4.69
CA ALA A 21 -8.08 20.29 3.79
C ALA A 21 -6.96 19.29 4.12
N ILE A 22 -7.28 18.26 4.91
CA ILE A 22 -6.40 17.12 5.15
C ILE A 22 -6.38 16.29 3.87
N LYS A 23 -5.28 16.34 3.10
CA LYS A 23 -5.12 15.45 1.95
C LYS A 23 -5.06 14.00 2.43
N PRO A 24 -5.75 13.07 1.76
CA PRO A 24 -5.63 11.65 2.08
C PRO A 24 -4.18 11.20 1.93
N ALA A 25 -3.75 10.30 2.81
CA ALA A 25 -2.41 9.74 2.73
C ALA A 25 -2.29 8.90 1.45
N GLU A 26 -1.33 9.26 0.60
CA GLU A 26 -1.04 8.54 -0.63
C GLU A 26 -0.40 7.19 -0.33
N THR A 27 -0.82 6.17 -1.07
CA THR A 27 -0.35 4.79 -0.91
C THR A 27 0.26 4.28 -2.21
N VAL A 28 1.28 3.44 -2.08
CA VAL A 28 1.86 2.68 -3.20
C VAL A 28 1.83 1.20 -2.86
N THR A 29 1.78 0.37 -3.89
CA THR A 29 1.78 -1.09 -3.74
C THR A 29 3.15 -1.63 -4.10
N VAL A 30 3.74 -2.40 -3.19
CA VAL A 30 5.03 -3.05 -3.36
C VAL A 30 4.91 -4.56 -3.19
N TYR A 31 5.81 -5.32 -3.79
CA TYR A 31 5.87 -6.77 -3.64
C TYR A 31 7.29 -7.26 -3.38
N LYS A 32 7.38 -8.49 -2.87
CA LYS A 32 8.64 -9.23 -2.70
C LYS A 32 8.40 -10.73 -2.87
N SER A 33 9.39 -11.47 -3.36
CA SER A 33 9.30 -12.94 -3.39
C SER A 33 9.16 -13.49 -1.97
N LYS A 34 8.27 -14.48 -1.78
CA LYS A 34 8.21 -15.26 -0.54
C LYS A 34 9.46 -16.10 -0.32
N ASN A 35 10.29 -16.31 -1.36
CA ASN A 35 11.39 -17.27 -1.37
C ASN A 35 10.93 -18.70 -1.00
N ALA A 36 9.72 -19.07 -1.43
CA ALA A 36 9.22 -20.42 -1.28
C ALA A 36 9.97 -21.39 -2.21
N VAL A 37 10.10 -22.64 -1.75
CA VAL A 37 10.81 -23.71 -2.44
C VAL A 37 9.87 -24.91 -2.56
N GLN A 38 9.71 -25.40 -3.79
CA GLN A 38 8.80 -26.49 -4.10
C GLN A 38 9.13 -27.74 -3.28
N CYS A 39 8.12 -28.32 -2.65
CA CYS A 39 8.19 -29.48 -1.75
C CYS A 39 8.87 -29.22 -0.38
N GLU A 40 9.40 -28.02 -0.11
CA GLU A 40 10.20 -27.76 1.09
C GLU A 40 9.61 -26.68 1.99
N THR A 41 9.40 -25.46 1.49
CA THR A 41 8.92 -24.33 2.29
C THR A 41 7.95 -23.45 1.53
N SER A 42 6.92 -22.95 2.22
CA SER A 42 5.98 -21.94 1.71
C SER A 42 6.57 -20.52 1.73
N GLY A 43 7.82 -20.38 2.18
CA GLY A 43 8.53 -19.11 2.24
C GLY A 43 8.06 -18.20 3.38
N MET A 44 8.37 -16.92 3.26
CA MET A 44 7.97 -15.87 4.20
C MET A 44 6.44 -15.71 4.23
N SER A 45 5.85 -15.66 5.43
CA SER A 45 4.43 -15.35 5.56
C SER A 45 4.15 -13.86 5.31
N VAL A 46 2.90 -13.53 4.92
CA VAL A 46 2.50 -12.13 4.78
C VAL A 46 2.61 -11.36 6.10
N HIS A 47 2.36 -12.03 7.22
CA HIS A 47 2.50 -11.43 8.55
C HIS A 47 3.95 -11.09 8.86
N ASP A 48 4.89 -12.03 8.64
CA ASP A 48 6.32 -11.80 8.88
C ASP A 48 6.87 -10.69 7.98
N SER A 49 6.41 -10.64 6.74
CA SER A 49 6.74 -9.58 5.79
C SER A 49 6.24 -8.21 6.27
N ALA A 50 4.97 -8.11 6.67
CA ALA A 50 4.39 -6.88 7.19
C ALA A 50 5.07 -6.41 8.50
N ASN A 51 5.43 -7.36 9.37
CA ASN A 51 6.19 -7.09 10.59
C ASN A 51 7.59 -6.57 10.27
N THR A 52 8.26 -7.14 9.27
CA THR A 52 9.56 -6.65 8.80
C THR A 52 9.45 -5.19 8.38
N LEU A 53 8.53 -4.85 7.47
CA LEU A 53 8.28 -3.47 7.04
C LEU A 53 8.00 -2.54 8.24
N SER A 54 7.07 -2.93 9.11
CA SER A 54 6.66 -2.12 10.25
C SER A 54 7.79 -1.90 11.26
N SER A 55 8.66 -2.89 11.47
CA SER A 55 9.81 -2.77 12.39
C SER A 55 10.85 -1.74 11.95
N TYR A 56 10.88 -1.39 10.65
CA TYR A 56 11.72 -0.33 10.08
C TYR A 56 10.97 1.00 9.93
N GLY A 57 9.72 1.09 10.41
CA GLY A 57 8.92 2.32 10.36
C GLY A 57 8.13 2.52 9.07
N VAL A 58 7.99 1.49 8.24
CA VAL A 58 7.08 1.53 7.08
C VAL A 58 5.64 1.31 7.54
N THR A 59 4.72 2.16 7.12
CA THR A 59 3.30 2.08 7.47
C THR A 59 2.56 1.14 6.52
N VAL A 60 2.41 -0.13 6.90
CA VAL A 60 1.64 -1.11 6.12
C VAL A 60 0.13 -0.87 6.28
N LYS A 61 -0.58 -0.72 5.16
CA LYS A 61 -2.04 -0.49 5.10
C LYS A 61 -2.83 -1.75 4.83
N SER A 62 -2.35 -2.57 3.91
CA SER A 62 -2.97 -3.85 3.53
C SER A 62 -1.87 -4.83 3.17
N SER A 63 -2.17 -6.13 3.20
CA SER A 63 -1.22 -7.15 2.77
C SER A 63 -1.93 -8.36 2.19
N GLN A 64 -1.37 -8.92 1.12
CA GLN A 64 -1.98 -9.99 0.33
C GLN A 64 -0.90 -10.96 -0.16
N CYS A 65 -1.32 -12.16 -0.54
CA CYS A 65 -0.49 -13.11 -1.26
C CYS A 65 -0.75 -13.01 -2.76
N GLY A 66 0.27 -13.27 -3.55
CA GLY A 66 0.14 -13.35 -5.00
C GLY A 66 1.08 -14.37 -5.61
N VAL A 67 0.90 -14.62 -6.90
CA VAL A 67 1.76 -15.48 -7.72
C VAL A 67 2.06 -14.76 -9.03
N LEU A 68 3.34 -14.73 -9.43
CA LEU A 68 3.75 -14.21 -10.74
C LEU A 68 3.18 -15.07 -11.87
N THR A 69 2.59 -14.44 -12.89
CA THR A 69 1.89 -15.12 -13.99
C THR A 69 2.67 -15.11 -15.30
N GLU A 70 3.62 -14.20 -15.46
CA GLU A 70 4.41 -14.05 -16.70
C GLU A 70 5.81 -14.66 -16.62
N VAL A 71 6.14 -15.26 -15.47
CA VAL A 71 7.40 -15.95 -15.25
C VAL A 71 7.11 -17.43 -15.08
N MET A 72 7.78 -18.25 -15.88
CA MET A 72 7.67 -19.70 -15.80
C MET A 72 8.68 -20.26 -14.78
N PHE A 73 8.18 -21.09 -13.86
CA PHE A 73 8.99 -21.79 -12.86
C PHE A 73 8.97 -23.30 -13.16
N ALA A 74 10.12 -23.96 -13.07
CA ALA A 74 10.21 -25.40 -13.31
C ALA A 74 9.49 -26.17 -12.20
N SER A 75 8.60 -27.10 -12.55
CA SER A 75 7.83 -27.90 -11.58
C SER A 75 8.60 -29.12 -11.06
N VAL A 76 9.65 -28.87 -10.28
CA VAL A 76 10.50 -29.90 -9.66
C VAL A 76 10.80 -29.54 -8.20
N CYS A 77 10.91 -30.53 -7.31
CA CYS A 77 11.27 -30.28 -5.91
C CYS A 77 12.63 -29.58 -5.80
N GLY A 78 12.74 -28.62 -4.88
CA GLY A 78 13.93 -27.78 -4.70
C GLY A 78 13.99 -26.55 -5.62
N ALA A 79 13.09 -26.42 -6.60
CA ALA A 79 12.99 -25.20 -7.41
C ALA A 79 12.26 -24.07 -6.67
N LYS A 80 12.55 -22.82 -7.06
CA LYS A 80 11.82 -21.64 -6.58
C LYS A 80 10.37 -21.65 -7.10
N THR A 81 9.50 -20.89 -6.44
CA THR A 81 8.14 -20.61 -6.91
C THR A 81 7.99 -19.14 -7.33
N GLY A 82 6.88 -18.83 -7.99
CA GLY A 82 6.45 -17.47 -8.27
C GLY A 82 5.70 -16.79 -7.13
N ASP A 83 5.69 -17.36 -5.92
CA ASP A 83 4.92 -16.80 -4.81
C ASP A 83 5.53 -15.48 -4.31
N ILE A 84 4.67 -14.48 -4.15
CA ILE A 84 5.02 -13.13 -3.69
C ILE A 84 4.12 -12.71 -2.53
N VAL A 85 4.65 -11.82 -1.69
CA VAL A 85 3.86 -11.00 -0.76
C VAL A 85 3.67 -9.63 -1.39
N ILE A 86 2.49 -9.04 -1.20
CA ILE A 86 2.09 -7.75 -1.74
C ILE A 86 1.63 -6.88 -0.57
N HIS A 87 2.10 -5.64 -0.50
CA HIS A 87 1.76 -4.69 0.56
C HIS A 87 1.37 -3.34 -0.04
N ASP A 88 0.29 -2.76 0.44
CA ASP A 88 0.05 -1.33 0.29
C ASP A 88 0.73 -0.60 1.44
N ILE A 89 1.59 0.35 1.13
CA ILE A 89 2.38 1.13 2.09
C ILE A 89 2.20 2.63 1.86
N GLY A 90 2.68 3.47 2.77
CA GLY A 90 2.72 4.92 2.53
C GLY A 90 3.66 5.26 1.38
N ALA A 91 3.23 6.11 0.44
CA ALA A 91 4.03 6.46 -0.74
C ALA A 91 5.42 7.02 -0.40
N ARG A 92 5.54 7.75 0.72
CA ARG A 92 6.82 8.31 1.19
C ARG A 92 7.83 7.27 1.66
N GLU A 93 7.40 6.04 1.88
CA GLU A 93 8.19 4.96 2.47
C GLU A 93 8.66 3.97 1.39
N GLU A 94 8.34 4.20 0.12
CA GLU A 94 8.68 3.30 -1.00
C GLU A 94 10.19 3.04 -1.10
N ALA A 95 11.01 4.10 -0.99
CA ALA A 95 12.46 3.97 -1.05
C ALA A 95 13.00 3.08 0.09
N LEU A 96 12.46 3.23 1.30
CA LEU A 96 12.84 2.40 2.46
C LEU A 96 12.40 0.94 2.28
N ALA A 97 11.19 0.70 1.76
CA ALA A 97 10.76 -0.64 1.38
C ALA A 97 11.69 -1.24 0.30
N GLY A 98 12.16 -0.41 -0.64
CA GLY A 98 13.18 -0.75 -1.63
C GLY A 98 14.49 -1.26 -1.02
N GLU A 99 15.01 -0.57 0.00
CA GLU A 99 16.20 -1.00 0.76
C GLU A 99 16.00 -2.35 1.47
N LEU A 100 14.76 -2.67 1.84
CA LEU A 100 14.38 -3.97 2.43
C LEU A 100 14.11 -5.06 1.36
N GLY A 101 14.32 -4.76 0.08
CA GLY A 101 14.20 -5.69 -1.04
C GLY A 101 12.77 -5.87 -1.57
N TYR A 102 11.90 -4.90 -1.35
CA TYR A 102 10.59 -4.82 -2.01
C TYR A 102 10.71 -4.01 -3.30
N THR A 103 9.86 -4.32 -4.28
CA THR A 103 9.81 -3.64 -5.56
C THR A 103 8.41 -3.08 -5.79
N SER A 104 8.28 -1.92 -6.42
CA SER A 104 6.98 -1.41 -6.86
C SER A 104 6.24 -2.42 -7.74
N ILE A 105 4.95 -2.61 -7.48
CA ILE A 105 4.09 -3.49 -8.29
C ILE A 105 4.01 -3.04 -9.74
N ASP A 106 4.25 -1.75 -10.01
CA ASP A 106 4.22 -1.20 -11.36
C ASP A 106 5.29 -1.81 -12.27
N SER A 107 6.38 -2.33 -11.69
CA SER A 107 7.40 -3.08 -12.44
C SER A 107 6.90 -4.40 -13.03
N LEU A 108 5.77 -4.93 -12.56
CA LEU A 108 5.13 -6.14 -13.08
C LEU A 108 4.07 -5.85 -14.15
N LYS A 109 3.77 -4.58 -14.43
CA LYS A 109 2.79 -4.21 -15.46
C LYS A 109 3.47 -4.29 -16.83
N THR A 110 3.04 -5.26 -17.63
CA THR A 110 3.50 -5.47 -19.00
C THR A 110 2.35 -5.16 -19.95
N GLY A 111 2.40 -3.97 -20.57
CA GLY A 111 1.32 -3.50 -21.45
C GLY A 111 0.08 -3.01 -20.70
N GLU A 112 -1.00 -2.76 -21.45
CA GLU A 112 -2.14 -1.97 -20.97
C GLU A 112 -3.14 -2.74 -20.07
N VAL A 113 -3.04 -4.07 -19.95
CA VAL A 113 -4.15 -4.88 -19.37
C VAL A 113 -3.75 -6.06 -18.47
N ALA A 114 -2.50 -6.55 -18.51
CA ALA A 114 -2.07 -7.68 -17.67
C ALA A 114 -1.26 -7.20 -16.46
N SER A 115 -1.77 -7.45 -15.26
CA SER A 115 -0.94 -7.46 -14.06
C SER A 115 -0.08 -8.71 -14.14
N GLY A 116 1.25 -8.61 -14.21
CA GLY A 116 2.17 -9.78 -14.28
C GLY A 116 2.16 -10.71 -13.05
N PHE A 117 1.09 -10.65 -12.25
CA PHE A 117 0.77 -11.45 -11.09
C PHE A 117 -0.75 -11.64 -10.94
N ALA A 118 -1.15 -12.63 -10.14
CA ALA A 118 -2.51 -12.83 -9.66
C ALA A 118 -2.53 -12.83 -8.13
N VAL A 119 -3.52 -12.17 -7.52
CA VAL A 119 -3.78 -12.25 -6.08
C VAL A 119 -4.39 -13.61 -5.76
N VAL A 120 -3.93 -14.23 -4.68
CA VAL A 120 -4.40 -15.55 -4.22
C VAL A 120 -4.58 -15.54 -2.70
N ASP A 121 -5.31 -16.52 -2.19
CA ASP A 121 -5.43 -16.73 -0.75
C ASP A 121 -4.06 -17.07 -0.14
N CYS A 122 -3.80 -16.47 1.02
CA CYS A 122 -2.61 -16.81 1.78
C CYS A 122 -2.72 -18.20 2.41
N LYS A 123 -1.68 -19.00 2.21
CA LYS A 123 -1.47 -20.32 2.82
C LYS A 123 -0.52 -20.22 3.99
#